data_AF-A0A845X722-F1
#
_entry.id   AF-A0A845X722-F1
#
_cell.length_a   1.000
_cell.length_b   1.000
_cell.length_c   1.000
_cell.angle_alpha   90.00
_cell.angle_beta   90.00
_cell.angle_gamma   90.00
#
_symmetry.space_group_name_H-M   'P 1'
#
loop_
_entity.id
_entity.type
_entity.pdbx_description
1 polymer ?
#
loop_
_entity_poly.entity_id
_entity_poly.type
_entity_poly.pdbx_seq_one_letter_code
_entity_poly.pdbx_strand_id
1 'polypeptide(L)'
;MSEAKDEKAAVPPAVQQVFNGPVYGVAGQAETQTVNVGTEHLAEPACIPTNLPLNQARVFVGRGADLENLHQQLQATERVAISAVSGMGGVGKTELALQYAHKYLDNYGGGVVWLRGEQAGVELLSFARSQFFPNIDFTQFGDLKEQLAYCFRRWYPDQAPPKPVLLIFDDVNNYREQVVQWLSSEPRFRVLLTTRERIQGIERLDLDVLEPEDALALLGAIVGEARVTAEPEAATALCQWLGFLPLGIELAGYYVCEEECTLSELLAELQQREAKRTALEHPAMVQPEPTMTAQRGVEATFELSWERLDIDARFLGAYLSLFAAAPIRWELVVAPGEVSDGAQDALKVARRKLVRFSLLKRNGELIQYHPLIKQFFLTQLESDEFVIPPSHQLTGATTEILRLFGAPE
;
A
#
# COMPACT_ATOMS: atom_id res chain seq x y z
N MET A 1 65.01 25.14 -17.10
CA MET A 1 64.53 25.05 -18.49
C MET A 1 64.46 23.59 -18.87
N SER A 2 63.27 23.01 -18.81
CA SER A 2 62.95 21.68 -19.34
C SER A 2 61.47 21.72 -19.67
N GLU A 3 61.19 21.74 -20.97
CA GLU A 3 59.85 21.74 -21.57
C GLU A 3 59.24 20.35 -21.44
N ALA A 4 58.01 20.27 -20.94
CA ALA A 4 57.17 19.09 -21.00
C ALA A 4 56.37 19.12 -22.32
N LYS A 5 56.47 18.05 -23.11
CA LYS A 5 55.65 17.81 -24.30
C LYS A 5 54.30 17.21 -23.87
N ASP A 6 53.21 17.90 -24.20
CA ASP A 6 51.85 17.36 -24.18
C ASP A 6 51.65 16.41 -25.36
N GLU A 7 51.33 15.14 -25.08
CA GLU A 7 50.90 14.15 -26.05
C GLU A 7 49.37 14.03 -25.98
N LYS A 8 48.67 14.70 -26.90
CA LYS A 8 47.21 14.57 -27.08
C LYS A 8 46.90 13.17 -27.63
N ALA A 9 46.30 12.32 -26.79
CA ALA A 9 45.69 11.07 -27.22
C ALA A 9 44.50 11.34 -28.16
N ALA A 10 44.54 10.73 -29.34
CA ALA A 10 43.48 10.82 -30.36
C ALA A 10 42.25 10.00 -29.94
N VAL A 11 41.07 10.62 -30.03
CA VAL A 11 39.76 9.97 -29.85
C VAL A 11 39.46 9.12 -31.10
N PRO A 12 39.09 7.83 -30.98
CA PRO A 12 38.72 7.02 -32.14
C PRO A 12 37.38 7.48 -32.73
N PRO A 13 37.16 7.32 -34.06
CA PRO A 13 35.95 7.82 -34.71
C PRO A 13 34.71 7.05 -34.24
N ALA A 14 33.60 7.76 -34.09
CA ALA A 14 32.30 7.22 -33.74
C ALA A 14 31.84 6.17 -34.76
N VAL A 15 31.41 5.00 -34.28
CA VAL A 15 30.79 3.97 -35.11
C VAL A 15 29.34 4.41 -35.38
N GLN A 16 29.06 4.86 -36.60
CA GLN A 16 27.69 5.06 -37.09
C GLN A 16 27.07 3.68 -37.39
N GLN A 17 26.14 3.21 -36.56
CA GLN A 17 25.27 2.09 -36.93
C GLN A 17 23.99 2.60 -37.58
N VAL A 18 23.82 2.26 -38.86
CA VAL A 18 22.62 2.55 -39.65
C VAL A 18 21.61 1.42 -39.42
N PHE A 19 20.43 1.73 -38.89
CA PHE A 19 19.33 0.78 -38.77
C PHE A 19 18.55 0.72 -40.09
N ASN A 20 18.51 -0.44 -40.76
CA ASN A 20 17.61 -0.72 -41.87
C ASN A 20 16.55 -1.74 -41.41
N GLY A 21 15.28 -1.34 -41.42
CA GLY A 21 14.11 -2.23 -41.28
C GLY A 21 13.12 -1.96 -42.41
N PRO A 22 12.38 -2.98 -42.91
CA PRO A 22 11.53 -2.81 -44.08
C PRO A 22 10.23 -2.06 -43.74
N VAL A 23 9.92 -1.01 -44.50
CA VAL A 23 8.64 -0.30 -44.49
C VAL A 23 7.82 -0.80 -45.67
N TYR A 24 6.72 -1.52 -45.42
CA TYR A 24 5.68 -1.75 -46.43
C TYR A 24 4.84 -0.47 -46.54
N GLY A 25 4.95 0.20 -47.70
CA GLY A 25 4.65 1.63 -47.81
C GLY A 25 3.22 2.03 -48.15
N VAL A 26 2.98 3.34 -48.02
CA VAL A 26 2.34 4.19 -49.04
C VAL A 26 3.11 5.53 -49.02
N ALA A 27 3.40 6.07 -50.20
CA ALA A 27 4.32 7.18 -50.44
C ALA A 27 4.05 8.44 -49.60
N GLY A 28 4.99 8.74 -48.69
CA GLY A 28 5.15 10.01 -48.00
C GLY A 28 6.63 10.15 -47.65
N GLN A 29 7.23 11.31 -47.90
CA GLN A 29 8.66 11.54 -47.74
C GLN A 29 9.13 11.15 -46.33
N ALA A 30 10.09 10.22 -46.25
CA ALA A 30 10.69 9.80 -44.99
C ALA A 30 11.73 10.84 -44.57
N GLU A 31 11.34 11.77 -43.69
CA GLU A 31 12.31 12.51 -42.88
C GLU A 31 12.74 11.59 -41.73
N THR A 32 13.90 10.95 -41.88
CA THR A 32 14.59 10.30 -40.77
C THR A 32 15.03 11.35 -39.75
N GLN A 33 14.25 11.52 -38.68
CA GLN A 33 14.71 12.21 -37.48
C GLN A 33 15.67 11.29 -36.72
N THR A 34 16.97 11.54 -36.85
CA THR A 34 17.99 10.99 -35.96
C THR A 34 17.92 11.69 -34.62
N VAL A 35 17.39 11.01 -33.60
CA VAL A 35 17.47 11.45 -32.21
C VAL A 35 18.88 11.14 -31.70
N ASN A 36 19.70 12.18 -31.54
CA ASN A 36 21.00 12.07 -30.87
C ASN A 36 20.78 11.98 -29.36
N VAL A 37 20.55 10.77 -28.84
CA VAL A 37 20.68 10.50 -27.41
C VAL A 37 22.18 10.35 -27.15
N GLY A 38 22.81 11.38 -26.59
CA GLY A 38 24.21 11.32 -26.16
C GLY A 38 24.43 10.10 -25.27
N THR A 39 25.60 9.47 -25.41
CA THR A 39 26.04 8.37 -24.54
C THR A 39 26.33 8.93 -23.14
N GLU A 40 25.28 9.23 -22.37
CA GLU A 40 25.41 9.50 -20.95
C GLU A 40 25.58 8.16 -20.24
N HIS A 41 26.76 7.97 -19.67
CA HIS A 41 27.09 6.77 -18.91
C HIS A 41 26.25 6.78 -17.62
N LEU A 42 25.29 5.87 -17.52
CA LEU A 42 24.50 5.68 -16.30
C LEU A 42 25.47 5.31 -15.17
N ALA A 43 25.54 6.13 -14.12
CA ALA A 43 26.31 5.80 -12.94
C ALA A 43 25.54 4.75 -12.11
N GLU A 44 26.22 3.73 -11.57
CA GLU A 44 25.57 2.84 -10.61
C GLU A 44 25.16 3.65 -9.35
N PRO A 45 23.92 3.46 -8.85
CA PRO A 45 23.46 4.15 -7.65
C PRO A 45 24.26 3.70 -6.42
N ALA A 46 24.57 4.65 -5.53
CA ALA A 46 25.40 4.42 -4.34
C ALA A 46 24.73 3.52 -3.28
N CYS A 47 23.41 3.35 -3.35
CA CYS A 47 22.61 2.44 -2.54
C CYS A 47 21.54 1.76 -3.42
N ILE A 48 20.90 0.70 -2.90
CA ILE A 48 19.82 0.01 -3.60
C ILE A 48 18.62 0.96 -3.74
N PRO A 49 18.22 1.34 -4.97
CA PRO A 49 17.11 2.28 -5.15
C PRO A 49 15.80 1.66 -4.67
N THR A 50 15.04 2.41 -3.88
CA THR A 50 13.75 1.92 -3.38
C THR A 50 12.77 3.04 -3.03
N ASN A 51 11.48 2.76 -3.16
CA ASN A 51 10.35 3.59 -2.71
C ASN A 51 9.44 2.83 -1.73
N LEU A 52 9.98 1.87 -0.97
CA LEU A 52 9.19 1.09 -0.02
C LEU A 52 8.41 1.99 0.96
N PRO A 53 7.13 1.68 1.22
CA PRO A 53 6.34 2.39 2.22
C PRO A 53 7.05 2.42 3.57
N LEU A 54 7.07 3.59 4.22
CA LEU A 54 7.74 3.78 5.50
C LEU A 54 6.94 3.25 6.70
N ASN A 55 5.74 2.72 6.47
CA ASN A 55 4.76 2.36 7.50
C ASN A 55 4.69 0.85 7.70
N GLN A 56 5.77 0.25 8.20
CA GLN A 56 5.73 -1.14 8.67
C GLN A 56 4.86 -1.28 9.91
N ALA A 57 4.26 -2.45 10.08
CA ALA A 57 3.63 -2.81 11.34
C ALA A 57 4.66 -2.73 12.48
N ARG A 58 4.26 -2.13 13.61
CA ARG A 58 5.11 -2.04 14.79
C ARG A 58 5.42 -3.41 15.40
N VAL A 59 4.48 -4.33 15.22
CA VAL A 59 4.55 -5.71 15.69
C VAL A 59 4.26 -6.61 14.50
N PHE A 60 5.17 -7.55 14.23
CA PHE A 60 5.04 -8.55 13.19
C PHE A 60 5.42 -9.92 13.76
N VAL A 61 4.47 -10.85 13.79
CA VAL A 61 4.57 -12.16 14.47
C VAL A 61 4.04 -13.28 13.59
N GLY A 62 4.48 -14.51 13.80
CA GLY A 62 3.90 -15.71 13.18
C GLY A 62 4.15 -15.95 11.69
N ARG A 63 4.92 -15.08 11.02
CA ARG A 63 5.07 -15.10 9.54
C ARG A 63 6.46 -15.51 9.06
N GLY A 64 7.26 -16.16 9.91
CA GLY A 64 8.62 -16.59 9.57
C GLY A 64 8.64 -17.58 8.41
N ALA A 65 7.82 -18.64 8.50
CA ALA A 65 7.70 -19.66 7.46
C ALA A 65 7.11 -19.09 6.16
N ASP A 66 6.12 -18.20 6.25
CA ASP A 66 5.54 -17.52 5.09
C ASP A 66 6.59 -16.69 4.33
N LEU A 67 7.45 -15.95 5.05
CA LEU A 67 8.53 -15.17 4.45
C LEU A 67 9.58 -16.06 3.75
N GLU A 68 9.90 -17.22 4.33
CA GLU A 68 10.85 -18.16 3.75
C GLU A 68 10.28 -18.87 2.52
N ASN A 69 9.01 -19.29 2.59
CA ASN A 69 8.31 -19.87 1.45
C ASN A 69 8.22 -18.85 0.29
N LEU A 70 7.81 -17.61 0.60
CA LEU A 70 7.78 -16.52 -0.37
C LEU A 70 9.14 -16.32 -1.05
N HIS A 71 10.21 -16.34 -0.27
CA HIS A 71 11.56 -16.23 -0.80
C HIS A 71 11.89 -17.36 -1.77
N GLN A 72 11.66 -18.61 -1.37
CA GLN A 72 11.92 -19.78 -2.20
C GLN A 72 11.14 -19.73 -3.51
N GLN A 73 9.85 -19.40 -3.46
CA GLN A 73 9.00 -19.25 -4.65
C GLN A 73 9.49 -18.14 -5.59
N LEU A 74 9.90 -16.99 -5.06
CA LEU A 74 10.45 -15.87 -5.86
C LEU A 74 11.86 -16.14 -6.42
N GLN A 75 12.64 -17.02 -5.80
CA GLN A 75 13.91 -17.46 -6.39
C GLN A 75 13.67 -18.48 -7.51
N ALA A 76 12.74 -19.41 -7.31
CA ALA A 76 12.40 -20.47 -8.27
C ALA A 76 11.60 -19.95 -9.49
N THR A 77 10.78 -18.91 -9.30
CA THR A 77 9.90 -18.36 -10.34
C THR A 77 10.09 -16.85 -10.46
N GLU A 78 9.70 -16.28 -11.60
CA GLU A 78 9.81 -14.82 -11.81
C GLU A 78 8.67 -14.05 -11.14
N ARG A 79 7.54 -14.69 -10.82
CA ARG A 79 6.30 -14.02 -10.40
C ARG A 79 5.58 -14.81 -9.32
N VAL A 80 5.29 -14.15 -8.19
CA VAL A 80 4.54 -14.74 -7.08
C VAL A 80 3.40 -13.80 -6.67
N ALA A 81 2.23 -14.38 -6.43
CA ALA A 81 1.05 -13.70 -5.92
C ALA A 81 0.78 -14.11 -4.47
N ILE A 82 0.82 -13.15 -3.55
CA ILE A 82 0.30 -13.33 -2.19
C ILE A 82 -1.22 -13.14 -2.24
N SER A 83 -1.94 -14.20 -1.90
CA SER A 83 -3.38 -14.19 -1.81
C SER A 83 -3.83 -14.63 -0.41
N ALA A 84 -5.08 -14.34 -0.07
CA ALA A 84 -5.66 -14.85 1.16
C ALA A 84 -6.40 -16.16 0.84
N VAL A 85 -6.22 -17.20 1.65
CA VAL A 85 -6.93 -18.49 1.50
C VAL A 85 -8.44 -18.27 1.38
N SER A 86 -8.94 -17.37 2.21
CA SER A 86 -10.35 -17.05 2.43
C SER A 86 -10.85 -15.79 1.73
N GLY A 87 -9.98 -15.10 0.97
CA GLY A 87 -10.30 -13.79 0.38
C GLY A 87 -10.42 -12.64 1.39
N MET A 88 -10.16 -12.89 2.67
CA MET A 88 -10.31 -11.90 3.75
C MET A 88 -9.35 -10.71 3.60
N GLY A 89 -9.88 -9.52 3.91
CA GLY A 89 -9.08 -8.33 4.16
C GLY A 89 -8.49 -8.36 5.58
N GLY A 90 -7.37 -7.69 5.81
CA GLY A 90 -6.78 -7.60 7.15
C GLY A 90 -5.92 -8.80 7.60
N VAL A 91 -5.73 -9.82 6.75
CA VAL A 91 -4.86 -10.99 7.05
C VAL A 91 -3.34 -10.67 7.02
N GLY A 92 -2.95 -9.53 6.45
CA GLY A 92 -1.56 -9.07 6.43
C GLY A 92 -0.78 -9.26 5.12
N LYS A 93 -1.44 -9.47 3.97
CA LYS A 93 -0.76 -9.64 2.65
C LYS A 93 0.22 -8.50 2.33
N THR A 94 -0.25 -7.26 2.45
CA THR A 94 0.54 -6.05 2.24
C THR A 94 1.71 -5.96 3.20
N GLU A 95 1.49 -6.28 4.48
CA GLU A 95 2.56 -6.27 5.47
C GLU A 95 3.59 -7.36 5.18
N LEU A 96 3.17 -8.58 4.80
CA LEU A 96 4.09 -9.66 4.42
C LEU A 96 4.96 -9.27 3.23
N ALA A 97 4.39 -8.64 2.19
CA ALA A 97 5.14 -8.14 1.05
C ALA A 97 6.16 -7.06 1.45
N LEU A 98 5.77 -6.16 2.34
CA LEU A 98 6.65 -5.09 2.85
C LEU A 98 7.80 -5.68 3.69
N GLN A 99 7.49 -6.59 4.61
CA GLN A 99 8.49 -7.28 5.43
C GLN A 99 9.45 -8.12 4.58
N TYR A 100 8.95 -8.78 3.55
CA TYR A 100 9.79 -9.48 2.57
C TYR A 100 10.77 -8.53 1.88
N ALA A 101 10.27 -7.41 1.38
CA ALA A 101 11.07 -6.44 0.67
C ALA A 101 12.19 -5.85 1.51
N HIS A 102 11.92 -5.58 2.80
CA HIS A 102 12.93 -5.13 3.74
C HIS A 102 13.93 -6.23 4.10
N LYS A 103 13.45 -7.45 4.41
CA LYS A 103 14.30 -8.57 4.84
C LYS A 103 15.28 -9.02 3.74
N TYR A 104 14.85 -8.97 2.48
CA TYR A 104 15.63 -9.45 1.33
C TYR A 104 16.07 -8.31 0.40
N LEU A 105 16.15 -7.07 0.89
CA LEU A 105 16.53 -5.89 0.09
C LEU A 105 17.83 -6.12 -0.68
N ASP A 106 18.84 -6.69 -0.01
CA ASP A 106 20.18 -6.93 -0.57
C ASP A 106 20.20 -7.93 -1.74
N ASN A 107 19.15 -8.75 -1.89
CA ASN A 107 19.02 -9.67 -3.02
C ASN A 107 18.62 -8.96 -4.33
N TYR A 108 18.16 -7.72 -4.24
CA TYR A 108 17.62 -6.94 -5.35
C TYR A 108 18.47 -5.69 -5.62
N GLY A 109 19.75 -5.88 -5.93
CA GLY A 109 20.69 -4.79 -6.21
C GLY A 109 20.33 -3.91 -7.42
N GLY A 110 19.32 -4.29 -8.21
CA GLY A 110 18.74 -3.47 -9.28
C GLY A 110 17.63 -2.52 -8.80
N GLY A 111 17.20 -2.66 -7.55
CA GLY A 111 16.18 -1.84 -6.90
C GLY A 111 14.93 -2.62 -6.49
N VAL A 112 14.17 -2.04 -5.57
CA VAL A 112 12.88 -2.55 -5.12
C VAL A 112 11.82 -1.46 -5.29
N VAL A 113 10.86 -1.72 -6.17
CA VAL A 113 9.83 -0.76 -6.58
C VAL A 113 8.47 -1.23 -6.06
N TRP A 114 7.89 -0.45 -5.16
CA TRP A 114 6.53 -0.60 -4.67
C TRP A 114 5.57 0.20 -5.56
N LEU A 115 4.54 -0.48 -6.05
CA LEU A 115 3.57 0.02 -7.02
C LEU A 115 2.15 -0.25 -6.52
N ARG A 116 1.26 0.73 -6.66
CA ARG A 116 -0.19 0.55 -6.47
C ARG A 116 -0.82 0.05 -7.77
N GLY A 117 -1.65 -0.98 -7.69
CA GLY A 117 -2.28 -1.60 -8.88
C GLY A 117 -2.89 -0.59 -9.87
N GLU A 118 -3.69 0.35 -9.38
CA GLU A 118 -4.40 1.33 -10.24
C GLU A 118 -3.48 2.33 -10.95
N GLN A 119 -2.30 2.63 -10.41
CA GLN A 119 -1.39 3.67 -10.91
C GLN A 119 -0.01 3.13 -11.30
N ALA A 120 0.14 1.81 -11.36
CA ALA A 120 1.44 1.14 -11.40
C ALA A 120 2.34 1.62 -12.55
N GLY A 121 1.79 1.85 -13.75
CA GLY A 121 2.59 2.34 -14.89
C GLY A 121 3.18 3.73 -14.65
N VAL A 122 2.39 4.66 -14.11
CA VAL A 122 2.84 6.04 -13.82
C VAL A 122 3.84 6.04 -12.67
N GLU A 123 3.57 5.28 -11.61
CA GLU A 123 4.47 5.15 -10.46
C GLU A 123 5.82 4.52 -10.85
N LEU A 124 5.80 3.47 -11.67
CA LEU A 124 7.01 2.81 -12.15
C LEU A 124 7.84 3.75 -13.01
N LEU A 125 7.21 4.52 -13.90
CA LEU A 125 7.91 5.51 -14.71
C LEU A 125 8.49 6.62 -13.82
N SER A 126 7.72 7.13 -12.87
CA SER A 126 8.17 8.17 -11.94
C SER A 126 9.39 7.70 -11.12
N PHE A 127 9.35 6.46 -10.63
CA PHE A 127 10.48 5.83 -9.96
C PHE A 127 11.70 5.73 -10.89
N ALA A 128 11.52 5.18 -12.09
CA ALA A 128 12.60 5.02 -13.05
C ALA A 128 13.27 6.35 -13.41
N ARG A 129 12.46 7.38 -13.67
CA ARG A 129 12.90 8.75 -13.96
C ARG A 129 13.74 9.34 -12.83
N SER A 130 13.24 9.26 -11.59
CA SER A 130 13.92 9.86 -10.44
C SER A 130 15.22 9.15 -10.09
N GLN A 131 15.26 7.82 -10.20
CA GLN A 131 16.40 7.02 -9.70
C GLN A 131 17.46 6.75 -10.77
N PHE A 132 17.05 6.51 -12.02
CA PHE A 132 17.97 6.03 -13.06
C PHE A 132 18.09 6.98 -14.25
N PHE A 133 17.05 7.78 -14.55
CA PHE A 133 17.01 8.62 -15.74
C PHE A 133 16.69 10.11 -15.45
N PRO A 134 17.36 10.76 -14.46
CA PRO A 134 16.98 12.11 -14.04
C PRO A 134 17.17 13.18 -15.11
N ASN A 135 18.07 12.94 -16.08
CA ASN A 135 18.39 13.89 -17.15
C ASN A 135 17.66 13.61 -18.48
N ILE A 136 16.86 12.54 -18.54
CA ILE A 136 16.14 12.19 -19.76
C ILE A 136 14.81 12.92 -19.82
N ASP A 137 14.58 13.63 -20.92
CA ASP A 137 13.30 14.24 -21.23
C ASP A 137 12.33 13.20 -21.84
N PHE A 138 11.49 12.63 -20.99
CA PHE A 138 10.51 11.63 -21.41
C PHE A 138 9.38 12.17 -22.30
N THR A 139 9.23 13.49 -22.45
CA THR A 139 8.20 14.08 -23.32
C THR A 139 8.45 13.85 -24.80
N GLN A 140 9.68 13.47 -25.16
CA GLN A 140 10.10 13.17 -26.53
C GLN A 140 9.80 11.72 -26.95
N PHE A 141 9.38 10.89 -26.01
CA PHE A 141 8.95 9.52 -26.24
C PHE A 141 7.44 9.51 -26.45
N GLY A 142 6.88 8.46 -27.07
CA GLY A 142 5.44 8.37 -27.24
C GLY A 142 4.73 7.99 -25.95
N ASP A 143 3.87 6.98 -25.99
CA ASP A 143 2.98 6.68 -24.86
C ASP A 143 3.73 6.12 -23.63
N LEU A 144 3.00 5.95 -22.53
CA LEU A 144 3.56 5.43 -21.28
C LEU A 144 4.23 4.05 -21.45
N LYS A 145 3.75 3.20 -22.37
CA LYS A 145 4.35 1.88 -22.61
C LYS A 145 5.68 2.02 -23.32
N GLU A 146 5.79 2.92 -24.29
CA GLU A 146 7.05 3.20 -24.98
C GLU A 146 8.10 3.79 -24.03
N GLN A 147 7.68 4.69 -23.13
CA GLN A 147 8.53 5.28 -22.09
C GLN A 147 9.06 4.22 -21.12
N LEU A 148 8.19 3.33 -20.64
CA LEU A 148 8.61 2.22 -19.77
C LEU A 148 9.47 1.19 -20.51
N ALA A 149 9.19 0.90 -21.77
CA ALA A 149 10.01 0.00 -22.58
C ALA A 149 11.44 0.56 -22.76
N TYR A 150 11.60 1.88 -22.87
CA TYR A 150 12.92 2.52 -22.80
C TYR A 150 13.59 2.29 -21.45
N CYS A 151 12.87 2.54 -20.34
CA CYS A 151 13.39 2.36 -18.99
C CYS A 151 13.84 0.92 -18.75
N PHE A 152 13.05 -0.08 -19.13
CA PHE A 152 13.40 -1.49 -18.95
C PHE A 152 14.68 -1.87 -19.68
N ARG A 153 14.83 -1.46 -20.95
CA ARG A 153 16.03 -1.76 -21.73
C ARG A 153 17.30 -1.16 -21.14
N ARG A 154 17.20 0.02 -20.52
CA ARG A 154 18.34 0.80 -19.99
C ARG A 154 18.40 0.85 -18.47
N TRP A 155 17.66 -0.02 -17.77
CA TRP A 155 17.57 0.00 -16.32
C TRP A 155 18.94 -0.12 -15.64
N TYR A 156 19.89 -0.76 -16.32
CA TYR A 156 21.28 -0.83 -15.94
C TYR A 156 22.19 -0.23 -17.01
N PRO A 157 23.37 0.30 -16.62
CA PRO A 157 24.40 0.72 -17.57
C PRO A 157 24.84 -0.47 -18.43
N ASP A 158 25.05 -0.26 -19.74
CA ASP A 158 25.40 -1.33 -20.71
C ASP A 158 26.67 -2.12 -20.35
N GLN A 159 27.54 -1.56 -19.48
CA GLN A 159 28.82 -2.16 -19.10
C GLN A 159 28.78 -2.91 -17.76
N ALA A 160 27.66 -2.88 -17.04
CA ALA A 160 27.51 -3.56 -15.75
C ALA A 160 26.62 -4.81 -15.89
N PRO A 161 26.94 -5.91 -15.18
CA PRO A 161 26.06 -7.08 -15.19
C PRO A 161 24.71 -6.71 -14.58
N PRO A 162 23.59 -7.08 -15.23
CA PRO A 162 22.27 -6.71 -14.74
C PRO A 162 21.98 -7.40 -13.40
N LYS A 163 21.55 -6.61 -12.42
CA LYS A 163 21.16 -7.10 -11.08
C LYS A 163 19.64 -7.33 -11.00
N PRO A 164 19.15 -8.23 -10.13
CA PRO A 164 17.72 -8.45 -9.96
C PRO A 164 16.99 -7.18 -9.47
N VAL A 165 15.78 -6.96 -9.98
CA VAL A 165 14.86 -5.89 -9.58
C VAL A 165 13.58 -6.54 -9.05
N LEU A 166 13.07 -6.07 -7.92
CA LEU A 166 11.77 -6.51 -7.40
C LEU A 166 10.70 -5.45 -7.69
N LEU A 167 9.66 -5.83 -8.43
CA LEU A 167 8.46 -5.02 -8.65
C LEU A 167 7.34 -5.58 -7.75
N ILE A 168 6.86 -4.78 -6.81
CA ILE A 168 5.80 -5.16 -5.87
C ILE A 168 4.52 -4.42 -6.25
N PHE A 169 3.49 -5.14 -6.71
CA PHE A 169 2.17 -4.58 -7.02
C PHE A 169 1.22 -4.85 -5.85
N ASP A 170 0.93 -3.82 -5.06
CA ASP A 170 0.05 -3.93 -3.90
C ASP A 170 -1.41 -3.59 -4.23
N ASP A 171 -2.31 -4.37 -3.64
CA ASP A 171 -3.77 -4.29 -3.75
C ASP A 171 -4.30 -4.41 -5.19
N VAL A 172 -3.78 -5.40 -5.93
CA VAL A 172 -4.21 -5.68 -7.30
C VAL A 172 -5.60 -6.31 -7.29
N ASN A 173 -6.56 -5.67 -7.97
CA ASN A 173 -7.93 -6.17 -8.12
C ASN A 173 -8.28 -6.55 -9.58
N ASN A 174 -7.43 -6.19 -10.54
CA ASN A 174 -7.54 -6.61 -11.94
C ASN A 174 -6.13 -6.80 -12.51
N TYR A 175 -5.61 -8.02 -12.45
CA TYR A 175 -4.24 -8.35 -12.86
C TYR A 175 -3.95 -7.96 -14.31
N ARG A 176 -4.92 -8.16 -15.22
CA ARG A 176 -4.73 -7.90 -16.65
C ARG A 176 -4.52 -6.41 -16.94
N GLU A 177 -5.32 -5.55 -16.32
CA GLU A 177 -5.25 -4.11 -16.54
C GLU A 177 -4.16 -3.44 -15.71
N GLN A 178 -3.94 -3.91 -14.48
CA GLN A 178 -3.06 -3.25 -13.51
C GLN A 178 -1.61 -3.73 -13.54
N VAL A 179 -1.35 -4.93 -14.10
CA VAL A 179 -0.02 -5.54 -14.04
C VAL A 179 0.51 -5.90 -15.42
N VAL A 180 -0.20 -6.74 -16.19
CA VAL A 180 0.34 -7.40 -17.40
C VAL A 180 0.98 -6.43 -18.39
N GLN A 181 0.36 -5.28 -18.63
CA GLN A 181 0.84 -4.32 -19.62
C GLN A 181 2.09 -3.53 -19.19
N TRP A 182 2.50 -3.63 -17.92
CA TRP A 182 3.65 -2.92 -17.36
C TRP A 182 4.85 -3.84 -17.10
N LEU A 183 4.78 -5.12 -17.46
CA LEU A 183 5.86 -6.07 -17.19
C LEU A 183 6.91 -6.07 -18.30
N SER A 184 8.18 -6.23 -17.89
CA SER A 184 9.26 -6.62 -18.80
C SER A 184 9.25 -8.14 -19.01
N SER A 185 9.74 -8.59 -20.16
CA SER A 185 10.01 -10.01 -20.43
C SER A 185 11.40 -10.47 -19.95
N GLU A 186 12.19 -9.58 -19.36
CA GLU A 186 13.52 -9.92 -18.88
C GLU A 186 13.47 -10.61 -17.50
N PRO A 187 14.10 -11.79 -17.31
CA PRO A 187 14.05 -12.58 -16.07
C PRO A 187 14.57 -11.89 -14.80
N ARG A 188 15.28 -10.76 -14.95
CA ARG A 188 15.81 -9.97 -13.84
C ARG A 188 14.73 -9.21 -13.09
N PHE A 189 13.59 -8.92 -13.73
CA PHE A 189 12.46 -8.24 -13.08
C PHE A 189 11.54 -9.28 -12.44
N ARG A 190 11.71 -9.46 -11.13
CA ARG A 190 10.86 -10.31 -10.31
C ARG A 190 9.60 -9.53 -9.93
N VAL A 191 8.47 -10.22 -9.93
CA VAL A 191 7.17 -9.61 -9.62
C VAL A 191 6.60 -10.26 -8.38
N LEU A 192 6.31 -9.45 -7.38
CA LEU A 192 5.50 -9.81 -6.24
C LEU A 192 4.20 -9.03 -6.33
N LEU A 193 3.06 -9.65 -6.05
CA LEU A 193 1.81 -8.93 -5.99
C LEU A 193 0.95 -9.36 -4.82
N THR A 194 0.19 -8.44 -4.24
CA THR A 194 -0.86 -8.77 -3.27
C THR A 194 -2.21 -8.63 -3.96
N THR A 195 -3.05 -9.66 -3.86
CA THR A 195 -4.32 -9.68 -4.58
C THR A 195 -5.38 -10.53 -3.89
N ARG A 196 -6.64 -10.22 -4.19
CA ARG A 196 -7.78 -11.11 -3.90
C ARG A 196 -8.17 -11.96 -5.11
N GLU A 197 -7.68 -11.62 -6.30
CA GLU A 197 -7.96 -12.33 -7.54
C GLU A 197 -7.26 -13.71 -7.56
N ARG A 198 -7.93 -14.72 -8.12
CA ARG A 198 -7.29 -16.00 -8.45
C ARG A 198 -6.70 -15.90 -9.85
N ILE A 199 -5.40 -15.67 -9.95
CA ILE A 199 -4.72 -15.50 -11.23
C ILE A 199 -4.16 -16.85 -11.69
N GLN A 200 -4.54 -17.29 -12.89
CA GLN A 200 -4.04 -18.54 -13.46
C GLN A 200 -2.61 -18.39 -13.96
N GLY A 201 -1.77 -19.41 -13.74
CA GLY A 201 -0.40 -19.45 -14.26
C GLY A 201 0.63 -18.61 -13.50
N ILE A 202 0.28 -18.11 -12.31
CA ILE A 202 1.22 -17.44 -11.39
C ILE A 202 1.32 -18.28 -10.12
N GLU A 203 2.53 -18.43 -9.59
CA GLU A 203 2.76 -19.10 -8.32
C GLU A 203 2.05 -18.33 -7.21
N ARG A 204 1.34 -19.05 -6.33
CA ARG A 204 0.49 -18.45 -5.32
C ARG A 204 0.99 -18.82 -3.94
N LEU A 205 1.20 -17.81 -3.11
CA LEU A 205 1.35 -17.97 -1.68
C LEU A 205 0.00 -17.68 -1.03
N ASP A 206 -0.58 -18.72 -0.46
CA ASP A 206 -1.84 -18.65 0.26
C ASP A 206 -1.58 -18.28 1.72
N LEU A 207 -1.88 -17.03 2.07
CA LEU A 207 -1.74 -16.51 3.40
C LEU A 207 -3.03 -16.76 4.20
N ASP A 208 -2.90 -17.50 5.29
CA ASP A 208 -4.01 -17.76 6.22
C ASP A 208 -4.00 -16.77 7.40
N VAL A 209 -5.02 -16.83 8.25
CA VAL A 209 -5.08 -16.12 9.54
C VAL A 209 -3.88 -16.48 10.43
N LEU A 210 -3.69 -15.74 11.53
CA LEU A 210 -2.64 -16.09 12.48
C LEU A 210 -3.00 -17.40 13.20
N GLU A 211 -1.97 -18.19 13.51
CA GLU A 211 -2.13 -19.28 14.47
C GLU A 211 -2.53 -18.70 15.85
N PRO A 212 -3.27 -19.45 16.68
CA PRO A 212 -3.78 -18.95 17.96
C PRO A 212 -2.68 -18.37 18.87
N GLU A 213 -1.50 -18.99 18.89
CA GLU A 213 -0.36 -18.52 19.68
C GLU A 213 0.20 -17.18 19.18
N ASP A 214 0.29 -16.99 17.87
CA ASP A 214 0.75 -15.75 17.26
C ASP A 214 -0.29 -14.63 17.39
N ALA A 215 -1.57 -14.97 17.35
CA ALA A 215 -2.66 -14.03 17.60
C ALA A 215 -2.62 -13.48 19.04
N LEU A 216 -2.38 -14.37 20.03
CA LEU A 216 -2.19 -13.98 21.42
C LEU A 216 -0.91 -13.18 21.61
N ALA A 217 0.20 -13.55 20.94
CA ALA A 217 1.44 -12.80 20.97
C ALA A 217 1.28 -11.39 20.38
N LEU A 218 0.52 -11.25 19.28
CA LEU A 218 0.17 -9.94 18.71
C LEU A 218 -0.64 -9.10 19.71
N LEU A 219 -1.67 -9.70 20.32
CA LEU A 219 -2.47 -9.01 21.33
C LEU A 219 -1.61 -8.57 22.52
N GLY A 220 -0.79 -9.48 23.06
CA GLY A 220 0.11 -9.23 24.19
C GLY A 220 1.15 -8.15 23.90
N ALA A 221 1.68 -8.08 22.68
CA ALA A 221 2.57 -7.01 22.27
C ALA A 221 1.91 -5.62 22.22
N ILE A 222 0.58 -5.56 22.05
CA ILE A 222 -0.19 -4.31 22.02
C ILE A 222 -0.67 -3.91 23.42
N VAL A 223 -1.38 -4.81 24.11
CA VAL A 223 -2.02 -4.51 25.41
C VAL A 223 -1.11 -4.77 26.62
N GLY A 224 0.04 -5.42 26.39
CA GLY A 224 0.97 -5.89 27.41
C GLY A 224 0.66 -7.32 27.86
N GLU A 225 1.70 -8.16 27.94
CA GLU A 225 1.63 -9.56 28.37
C GLU A 225 0.92 -9.76 29.73
N ALA A 226 1.08 -8.79 30.65
CA ALA A 226 0.42 -8.84 31.95
C ALA A 226 -1.11 -8.85 31.84
N ARG A 227 -1.71 -8.16 30.86
CA ARG A 227 -3.17 -8.16 30.66
C ARG A 227 -3.65 -9.49 30.08
N VAL A 228 -2.92 -10.03 29.10
CA VAL A 228 -3.24 -11.34 28.50
C VAL A 228 -3.16 -12.46 29.54
N THR A 229 -2.12 -12.46 30.37
CA THR A 229 -1.94 -13.47 31.44
C THR A 229 -2.95 -13.33 32.59
N ALA A 230 -3.48 -12.13 32.83
CA ALA A 230 -4.53 -11.90 33.82
C ALA A 230 -5.91 -12.43 33.37
N GLU A 231 -6.19 -12.40 32.06
CA GLU A 231 -7.46 -12.82 31.47
C GLU A 231 -7.26 -13.81 30.28
N PRO A 232 -6.64 -14.98 30.49
CA PRO A 232 -6.21 -15.86 29.38
C PRO A 232 -7.39 -16.43 28.57
N GLU A 233 -8.50 -16.73 29.25
CA GLU A 233 -9.73 -17.23 28.61
C GLU A 233 -10.37 -16.15 27.72
N ALA A 234 -10.48 -14.92 28.23
CA ALA A 234 -11.03 -13.80 27.48
C ALA A 234 -10.13 -13.39 26.32
N ALA A 235 -8.80 -13.38 26.51
CA ALA A 235 -7.84 -13.12 25.44
C ALA A 235 -7.98 -14.12 24.29
N THR A 236 -8.04 -15.42 24.61
CA THR A 236 -8.23 -16.48 23.62
C THR A 236 -9.56 -16.34 22.90
N ALA A 237 -10.65 -16.13 23.64
CA ALA A 237 -11.98 -15.97 23.08
C ALA A 237 -12.10 -14.71 22.21
N LEU A 238 -11.46 -13.60 22.58
CA LEU A 238 -11.42 -12.38 21.79
C LEU A 238 -10.67 -12.58 20.48
N CYS A 239 -9.47 -13.19 20.51
CA CYS A 239 -8.73 -13.52 19.28
C CYS A 239 -9.54 -14.45 18.37
N GLN A 240 -10.21 -15.45 18.93
CA GLN A 240 -11.09 -16.35 18.17
C GLN A 240 -12.28 -15.61 17.57
N TRP A 241 -12.90 -14.71 18.33
CA TRP A 241 -14.05 -13.92 17.87
C TRP A 241 -13.67 -12.99 16.70
N LEU A 242 -12.46 -12.44 16.74
CA LEU A 242 -11.88 -11.64 15.64
C LEU A 242 -11.36 -12.50 14.48
N GLY A 243 -11.58 -13.82 14.52
CA GLY A 243 -11.14 -14.77 13.50
C GLY A 243 -9.63 -14.83 13.33
N PHE A 244 -8.86 -14.52 14.37
CA PHE A 244 -7.40 -14.46 14.35
C PHE A 244 -6.81 -13.53 13.27
N LEU A 245 -7.59 -12.52 12.84
CA LEU A 245 -7.15 -11.53 11.85
C LEU A 245 -6.26 -10.48 12.52
N PRO A 246 -5.01 -10.26 12.02
CA PRO A 246 -4.11 -9.24 12.57
C PRO A 246 -4.75 -7.86 12.70
N LEU A 247 -5.50 -7.41 11.69
CA LEU A 247 -6.17 -6.10 11.74
C LEU A 247 -7.21 -6.02 12.86
N GLY A 248 -8.04 -7.06 13.04
CA GLY A 248 -9.04 -7.09 14.09
C GLY A 248 -8.42 -7.05 15.48
N ILE A 249 -7.36 -7.84 15.67
CA ILE A 249 -6.59 -7.87 16.92
C ILE A 249 -5.92 -6.52 17.20
N GLU A 250 -5.36 -5.87 16.17
CA GLU A 250 -4.75 -4.54 16.29
C GLU A 250 -5.79 -3.52 16.79
N LEU A 251 -6.95 -3.45 16.14
CA LEU A 251 -8.03 -2.53 16.51
C LEU A 251 -8.55 -2.78 17.93
N ALA A 252 -8.81 -4.04 18.27
CA ALA A 252 -9.31 -4.43 19.59
C ALA A 252 -8.30 -4.13 20.69
N GLY A 253 -7.03 -4.43 20.46
CA GLY A 253 -5.95 -4.14 21.42
C GLY A 253 -5.80 -2.64 21.67
N TYR A 254 -5.79 -1.83 20.61
CA TYR A 254 -5.70 -0.37 20.76
C TYR A 254 -6.94 0.23 21.42
N TYR A 255 -8.14 -0.31 21.16
CA TYR A 255 -9.37 0.09 21.87
C TYR A 255 -9.25 -0.18 23.37
N VAL A 256 -8.79 -1.38 23.77
CA VAL A 256 -8.55 -1.76 25.18
C VAL A 256 -7.52 -0.86 25.87
N CYS A 257 -6.49 -0.43 25.14
CA CYS A 257 -5.52 0.52 25.65
C CYS A 257 -6.11 1.92 25.83
N GLU A 258 -6.95 2.37 24.90
CA GLU A 258 -7.50 3.73 24.87
C GLU A 258 -8.65 3.93 25.85
N GLU A 259 -9.57 2.97 25.94
CA GLU A 259 -10.72 3.00 26.86
C GLU A 259 -10.38 2.47 28.25
N GLU A 260 -9.15 1.97 28.45
CA GLU A 260 -8.67 1.39 29.71
C GLU A 260 -9.56 0.27 30.28
N CYS A 261 -10.30 -0.44 29.42
CA CYS A 261 -11.16 -1.56 29.79
C CYS A 261 -10.41 -2.90 29.83
N THR A 262 -11.07 -3.92 30.38
CA THR A 262 -10.59 -5.31 30.41
C THR A 262 -10.87 -6.04 29.09
N LEU A 263 -10.17 -7.16 28.85
CA LEU A 263 -10.41 -7.98 27.66
C LEU A 263 -11.81 -8.60 27.69
N SER A 264 -12.27 -9.00 28.88
CA SER A 264 -13.61 -9.55 29.10
C SER A 264 -14.72 -8.53 28.83
N GLU A 265 -14.54 -7.27 29.24
CA GLU A 265 -15.52 -6.20 28.98
C GLU A 265 -15.68 -5.93 27.48
N LEU A 266 -14.57 -5.80 26.74
CA LEU A 266 -14.62 -5.62 25.29
C LEU A 266 -15.32 -6.81 24.61
N LEU A 267 -14.94 -8.04 24.97
CA LEU A 267 -15.56 -9.24 24.39
C LEU A 267 -17.07 -9.27 24.63
N ALA A 268 -17.51 -8.95 25.84
CA ALA A 268 -18.93 -8.89 26.18
C ALA A 268 -19.68 -7.82 25.37
N GLU A 269 -19.09 -6.63 25.20
CA GLU A 269 -19.65 -5.54 24.39
C GLU A 269 -19.82 -5.95 22.91
N LEU A 270 -18.79 -6.58 22.33
CA LEU A 270 -18.82 -7.11 20.96
C LEU A 270 -19.89 -8.20 20.78
N GLN A 271 -19.98 -9.15 21.72
CA GLN A 271 -20.98 -10.23 21.67
C GLN A 271 -22.41 -9.70 21.82
N GLN A 272 -22.63 -8.73 22.72
CA GLN A 272 -23.93 -8.11 22.90
C GLN A 272 -24.37 -7.37 21.61
N ARG A 273 -23.43 -6.73 20.93
CA ARG A 273 -23.70 -6.02 19.67
C ARG A 273 -24.07 -6.97 18.55
N GLU A 274 -23.32 -8.06 18.36
CA GLU A 274 -23.66 -9.07 17.36
C GLU A 274 -25.01 -9.74 17.66
N ALA A 275 -25.33 -9.99 18.94
CA ALA A 275 -26.64 -10.48 19.35
C ALA A 275 -27.79 -9.52 18.98
N LYS A 276 -27.59 -8.20 19.13
CA LYS A 276 -28.56 -7.18 18.69
C LYS A 276 -28.71 -7.16 17.17
N ARG A 277 -27.60 -7.23 16.42
CA ARG A 277 -27.59 -7.26 14.95
C ARG A 277 -28.34 -8.48 14.42
N THR A 278 -28.02 -9.66 14.94
CA THR A 278 -28.69 -10.92 14.57
C THR A 278 -30.15 -11.00 15.02
N ALA A 279 -30.57 -10.28 16.06
CA ALA A 279 -31.99 -10.19 16.42
C ALA A 279 -32.80 -9.33 15.43
N LEU A 280 -32.14 -8.36 14.77
CA LEU A 280 -32.74 -7.50 13.74
C LEU A 280 -32.73 -8.18 12.36
N GLU A 281 -31.72 -9.00 12.07
CA GLU A 281 -31.63 -9.85 10.89
C GLU A 281 -32.55 -11.09 11.07
N HIS A 282 -33.62 -11.24 10.28
CA HIS A 282 -34.55 -12.37 10.46
C HIS A 282 -33.84 -13.75 10.50
N PRO A 283 -34.20 -14.66 11.44
CA PRO A 283 -33.46 -15.89 11.74
C PRO A 283 -33.51 -17.00 10.65
N ALA A 284 -34.02 -16.68 9.45
CA ALA A 284 -34.21 -17.64 8.36
C ALA A 284 -33.10 -17.62 7.29
N MET A 285 -32.04 -16.82 7.45
CA MET A 285 -30.99 -16.71 6.44
C MET A 285 -29.59 -16.93 7.04
N VAL A 286 -29.09 -18.15 6.82
CA VAL A 286 -27.66 -18.55 6.80
C VAL A 286 -26.98 -18.69 8.18
N GLN A 287 -26.48 -19.90 8.47
CA GLN A 287 -25.43 -20.04 9.49
C GLN A 287 -24.21 -19.27 8.95
N PRO A 288 -23.70 -18.25 9.66
CA PRO A 288 -22.58 -17.47 9.16
C PRO A 288 -21.38 -18.39 9.00
N GLU A 289 -20.84 -18.44 7.78
CA GLU A 289 -19.56 -19.09 7.52
C GLU A 289 -18.48 -18.45 8.42
N PRO A 290 -17.45 -19.19 8.86
CA PRO A 290 -16.40 -18.67 9.74
C PRO A 290 -15.76 -17.37 9.24
N THR A 291 -15.66 -17.22 7.92
CA THR A 291 -15.18 -16.01 7.23
C THR A 291 -16.10 -14.80 7.42
N MET A 292 -17.42 -15.01 7.40
CA MET A 292 -18.40 -13.94 7.65
C MET A 292 -18.35 -13.48 9.11
N THR A 293 -18.15 -14.40 10.06
CA THR A 293 -18.00 -14.06 11.48
C THR A 293 -16.75 -13.21 11.73
N ALA A 294 -15.61 -13.58 11.15
CA ALA A 294 -14.37 -12.81 11.29
C ALA A 294 -14.48 -11.39 10.72
N GLN A 295 -15.08 -11.25 9.53
CA GLN A 295 -15.30 -9.94 8.92
C GLN A 295 -16.24 -9.06 9.76
N ARG A 296 -17.37 -9.63 10.22
CA ARG A 296 -18.28 -8.95 11.16
C ARG A 296 -17.57 -8.53 12.45
N GLY A 297 -16.62 -9.34 12.92
CA GLY A 297 -15.85 -9.00 14.11
C GLY A 297 -14.96 -7.78 13.94
N VAL A 298 -14.27 -7.68 12.80
CA VAL A 298 -13.49 -6.49 12.44
C VAL A 298 -14.41 -5.26 12.28
N GLU A 299 -15.54 -5.41 11.58
CA GLU A 299 -16.54 -4.35 11.40
C GLU A 299 -17.07 -3.82 12.73
N ALA A 300 -17.48 -4.70 13.64
CA ALA A 300 -17.96 -4.32 14.97
C ALA A 300 -16.90 -3.58 15.79
N THR A 301 -15.62 -3.93 15.62
CA THR A 301 -14.52 -3.24 16.30
C THR A 301 -14.30 -1.82 15.73
N PHE A 302 -14.51 -1.63 14.41
CA PHE A 302 -14.54 -0.30 13.81
C PHE A 302 -15.68 0.54 14.39
N GLU A 303 -16.88 -0.02 14.48
CA GLU A 303 -18.05 0.66 15.02
C GLU A 303 -17.85 1.10 16.46
N LEU A 304 -17.33 0.22 17.33
CA LEU A 304 -17.01 0.59 18.72
C LEU A 304 -16.00 1.74 18.79
N SER A 305 -14.91 1.65 18.02
CA SER A 305 -13.91 2.71 17.99
C SER A 305 -14.51 4.02 17.48
N TRP A 306 -15.36 3.96 16.45
CA TRP A 306 -16.04 5.12 15.87
C TRP A 306 -16.99 5.80 16.86
N GLU A 307 -17.72 5.03 17.66
CA GLU A 307 -18.63 5.55 18.68
C GLU A 307 -17.91 6.33 19.78
N ARG A 308 -16.64 6.01 20.07
CA ARG A 308 -15.80 6.76 21.02
C ARG A 308 -15.20 8.05 20.47
N LEU A 309 -15.21 8.22 19.14
CA LEU A 309 -14.73 9.44 18.51
C LEU A 309 -15.69 10.60 18.74
N ASP A 310 -15.12 11.79 18.92
CA ASP A 310 -15.89 13.04 18.88
C ASP A 310 -16.21 13.43 17.43
N ILE A 311 -17.06 14.44 17.30
CA ILE A 311 -17.56 14.89 16.00
C ILE A 311 -16.42 15.30 15.05
N ASP A 312 -15.34 15.92 15.57
CA ASP A 312 -14.18 16.32 14.77
C ASP A 312 -13.40 15.11 14.22
N ALA A 313 -13.22 14.07 15.03
CA ALA A 313 -12.54 12.85 14.59
C ALA A 313 -13.38 11.99 13.65
N ARG A 314 -14.69 11.90 13.87
CA ARG A 314 -15.62 11.27 12.91
C ARG A 314 -15.63 12.01 11.58
N PHE A 315 -15.72 13.35 11.62
CA PHE A 315 -15.61 14.18 10.44
C PHE A 315 -14.31 13.92 9.67
N LEU A 316 -13.15 13.97 10.35
CA LEU A 316 -11.87 13.71 9.71
C LEU A 316 -11.81 12.30 9.09
N GLY A 317 -12.30 11.27 9.80
CA GLY A 317 -12.32 9.90 9.28
C GLY A 317 -13.13 9.80 7.98
N ALA A 318 -14.37 10.29 8.00
CA ALA A 318 -15.24 10.32 6.83
C ALA A 318 -14.65 11.15 5.68
N TYR A 319 -14.09 12.34 5.97
CA TYR A 319 -13.41 13.17 4.98
C TYR A 319 -12.21 12.45 4.33
N LEU A 320 -11.42 11.74 5.14
CA LEU A 320 -10.28 10.97 4.64
C LEU A 320 -10.67 9.84 3.67
N SER A 321 -11.92 9.36 3.70
CA SER A 321 -12.41 8.34 2.76
C SER A 321 -12.40 8.80 1.29
N LEU A 322 -12.39 10.11 1.04
CA LEU A 322 -12.29 10.68 -0.30
C LEU A 322 -10.88 10.56 -0.89
N PHE A 323 -9.87 10.31 -0.06
CA PHE A 323 -8.50 10.11 -0.51
C PHE A 323 -8.27 8.66 -0.96
N ALA A 324 -7.25 8.43 -1.78
CA ALA A 324 -6.79 7.08 -2.08
C ALA A 324 -6.26 6.42 -0.79
N ALA A 325 -6.38 5.09 -0.67
CA ALA A 325 -5.78 4.32 0.42
C ALA A 325 -4.25 4.19 0.23
N ALA A 326 -3.56 5.33 0.08
CA ALA A 326 -2.14 5.47 -0.10
C ALA A 326 -1.57 6.38 1.02
N PRO A 327 -0.24 6.47 1.18
CA PRO A 327 0.34 7.48 2.05
C PRO A 327 -0.09 8.89 1.61
N ILE A 328 -0.80 9.61 2.47
CA ILE A 328 -1.30 10.96 2.23
C ILE A 328 -0.44 11.94 3.02
N ARG A 329 0.10 12.97 2.36
CA ARG A 329 0.74 14.08 3.07
C ARG A 329 -0.32 14.88 3.81
N TRP A 330 -0.09 15.12 5.10
CA TRP A 330 -1.02 15.84 5.97
C TRP A 330 -1.38 17.23 5.41
N GLU A 331 -0.42 17.92 4.81
CA GLU A 331 -0.62 19.22 4.15
C GLU A 331 -1.68 19.20 3.04
N LEU A 332 -1.93 18.05 2.39
CA LEU A 332 -3.00 17.91 1.39
C LEU A 332 -4.38 17.80 2.05
N VAL A 333 -4.45 17.28 3.28
CA VAL A 333 -5.69 17.18 4.05
C VAL A 333 -6.10 18.56 4.58
N VAL A 334 -5.11 19.36 4.98
CA VAL A 334 -5.30 20.71 5.55
C VAL A 334 -4.80 21.81 4.61
N ALA A 335 -5.07 21.67 3.31
CA ALA A 335 -4.53 22.57 2.29
C ALA A 335 -4.91 24.05 2.56
N PRO A 336 -3.96 25.00 2.47
CA PRO A 336 -4.26 26.42 2.63
C PRO A 336 -5.32 26.90 1.64
N GLY A 337 -6.32 27.62 2.13
CA GLY A 337 -7.44 28.13 1.31
C GLY A 337 -8.61 27.14 1.13
N GLU A 338 -8.45 25.88 1.55
CA GLU A 338 -9.52 24.89 1.62
C GLU A 338 -9.99 24.66 3.07
N VAL A 339 -9.09 24.86 4.04
CA VAL A 339 -9.35 24.65 5.48
C VAL A 339 -8.87 25.86 6.29
N SER A 340 -9.76 26.46 7.10
CA SER A 340 -9.42 27.58 7.98
C SER A 340 -8.45 27.19 9.11
N ASP A 341 -7.65 28.12 9.63
CA ASP A 341 -6.65 27.85 10.68
C ASP A 341 -7.26 27.18 11.93
N GLY A 342 -8.45 27.62 12.36
CA GLY A 342 -9.16 27.02 13.49
C GLY A 342 -9.58 25.57 13.22
N ALA A 343 -10.01 25.28 11.98
CA ALA A 343 -10.34 23.92 11.56
C ALA A 343 -9.07 23.05 11.49
N GLN A 344 -7.93 23.58 11.05
CA GLN A 344 -6.67 22.82 10.99
C GLN A 344 -6.24 22.31 12.37
N ASP A 345 -6.36 23.12 13.42
CA ASP A 345 -5.99 22.71 14.78
C ASP A 345 -6.95 21.66 15.34
N ALA A 346 -8.26 21.79 15.08
CA ALA A 346 -9.24 20.75 15.40
C ALA A 346 -8.91 19.43 14.67
N LEU A 347 -8.60 19.48 13.37
CA LEU A 347 -8.21 18.31 12.57
C LEU A 347 -6.91 17.67 13.06
N LYS A 348 -5.94 18.44 13.55
CA LYS A 348 -4.72 17.89 14.18
C LYS A 348 -5.04 17.13 15.47
N VAL A 349 -6.01 17.59 16.26
CA VAL A 349 -6.49 16.89 17.47
C VAL A 349 -7.23 15.61 17.07
N ALA A 350 -8.18 15.72 16.14
CA ALA A 350 -8.93 14.60 15.56
C ALA A 350 -8.01 13.50 15.01
N ARG A 351 -6.96 13.88 14.26
CA ARG A 351 -5.95 12.96 13.75
C ARG A 351 -5.31 12.14 14.86
N ARG A 352 -4.97 12.77 15.99
CA ARG A 352 -4.38 12.06 17.13
C ARG A 352 -5.34 11.02 17.71
N LYS A 353 -6.64 11.32 17.76
CA LYS A 353 -7.66 10.37 18.22
C LYS A 353 -7.77 9.16 17.29
N LEU A 354 -7.86 9.40 15.98
CA LEU A 354 -7.87 8.32 14.99
C LEU A 354 -6.63 7.42 15.08
N VAL A 355 -5.45 8.01 15.35
CA VAL A 355 -4.21 7.25 15.57
C VAL A 355 -4.26 6.40 16.85
N ARG A 356 -4.85 6.91 17.94
CA ARG A 356 -4.94 6.18 19.21
C ARG A 356 -5.79 4.91 19.10
N PHE A 357 -6.85 4.95 18.30
CA PHE A 357 -7.70 3.78 18.00
C PHE A 357 -7.18 2.89 16.85
N SER A 358 -5.97 3.15 16.33
CA SER A 358 -5.42 2.47 15.13
C SER A 358 -6.31 2.54 13.88
N LEU A 359 -7.20 3.54 13.81
CA LEU A 359 -7.95 3.86 12.60
C LEU A 359 -7.08 4.62 11.58
N LEU A 360 -5.93 5.15 12.02
CA LEU A 360 -4.96 5.84 11.19
C LEU A 360 -3.54 5.52 11.64
N LYS A 361 -2.65 5.22 10.70
CA LYS A 361 -1.20 5.13 10.91
C LYS A 361 -0.55 6.46 10.52
N ARG A 362 0.46 6.89 11.28
CA ARG A 362 1.19 8.14 11.04
C ARG A 362 2.69 7.90 11.09
N ASN A 363 3.40 8.46 10.10
CA ASN A 363 4.86 8.56 10.07
C ASN A 363 5.27 9.96 9.62
N GLY A 364 5.78 10.78 10.54
CA GLY A 364 6.04 12.20 10.30
C GLY A 364 4.78 12.94 9.85
N GLU A 365 4.83 13.48 8.63
CA GLU A 365 3.72 14.18 7.97
C GLU A 365 2.88 13.27 7.05
N LEU A 366 3.24 12.00 6.90
CA LEU A 366 2.43 11.04 6.16
C LEU A 366 1.43 10.35 7.09
N ILE A 367 0.19 10.27 6.62
CA ILE A 367 -0.85 9.46 7.24
C ILE A 367 -1.30 8.38 6.26
N GLN A 368 -1.80 7.27 6.79
CA GLN A 368 -2.30 6.16 5.99
C GLN A 368 -3.32 5.37 6.81
N TYR A 369 -4.32 4.81 6.14
CA TYR A 369 -5.30 3.91 6.75
C TYR A 369 -5.42 2.64 5.92
N HIS A 370 -5.95 1.58 6.53
CA HIS A 370 -6.18 0.31 5.84
C HIS A 370 -7.35 0.45 4.85
N PRO A 371 -7.36 -0.25 3.69
CA PRO A 371 -8.47 -0.20 2.74
C PRO A 371 -9.85 -0.53 3.34
N LEU A 372 -9.91 -1.46 4.31
CA LEU A 372 -11.16 -1.74 5.05
C LEU A 372 -11.61 -0.56 5.92
N ILE A 373 -10.69 0.18 6.52
CA ILE A 373 -11.02 1.39 7.28
C ILE A 373 -11.53 2.47 6.32
N LYS A 374 -10.93 2.60 5.13
CA LYS A 374 -11.43 3.50 4.08
C LYS A 374 -12.88 3.19 3.72
N GLN A 375 -13.19 1.92 3.48
CA GLN A 375 -14.54 1.48 3.15
C GLN A 375 -15.51 1.79 4.29
N PHE A 376 -15.13 1.51 5.53
CA PHE A 376 -15.92 1.86 6.70
C PHE A 376 -16.17 3.38 6.78
N PHE A 377 -15.14 4.20 6.66
CA PHE A 377 -15.27 5.66 6.66
C PHE A 377 -16.14 6.20 5.52
N LEU A 378 -16.08 5.57 4.34
CA LEU A 378 -16.94 5.93 3.22
C LEU A 378 -18.41 5.65 3.55
N THR A 379 -18.71 4.49 4.14
CA THR A 379 -20.06 4.19 4.62
C THR A 379 -20.54 5.20 5.67
N GLN A 380 -19.65 5.67 6.54
CA GLN A 380 -19.99 6.72 7.52
C GLN A 380 -20.19 8.10 6.86
N LEU A 381 -19.47 8.40 5.78
CA LEU A 381 -19.65 9.64 5.00
C LEU A 381 -21.01 9.65 4.28
N GLU A 382 -21.41 8.51 3.74
CA GLU A 382 -22.68 8.31 2.99
C GLU A 382 -23.91 8.17 3.92
N SER A 383 -23.70 8.18 5.24
CA SER A 383 -24.78 8.06 6.24
C SER A 383 -25.54 9.37 6.41
N ASP A 384 -26.85 9.29 6.62
CA ASP A 384 -27.70 10.44 6.98
C ASP A 384 -27.31 11.09 8.32
N GLU A 385 -26.50 10.41 9.14
CA GLU A 385 -25.97 10.93 10.41
C GLU A 385 -24.67 11.73 10.25
N PHE A 386 -24.12 11.83 9.03
CA PHE A 386 -22.90 12.59 8.79
C PHE A 386 -23.13 14.10 8.94
N VAL A 387 -22.30 14.73 9.76
CA VAL A 387 -22.38 16.17 10.05
C VAL A 387 -21.00 16.80 9.88
N ILE A 388 -20.95 17.90 9.12
CA ILE A 388 -19.77 18.76 9.08
C ILE A 388 -19.78 19.62 10.34
N PRO A 389 -18.78 19.51 11.23
CA PRO A 389 -18.84 20.24 12.49
C PRO A 389 -18.68 21.75 12.22
N PRO A 390 -19.41 22.64 12.92
CA PRO A 390 -19.40 24.08 12.65
C PRO A 390 -18.02 24.75 12.79
N SER A 391 -17.13 24.13 13.57
CA SER A 391 -15.72 24.51 13.72
C SER A 391 -14.89 24.30 12.45
N HIS A 392 -15.34 23.43 11.54
CA HIS A 392 -14.67 23.12 10.28
C HIS A 392 -15.25 23.98 9.16
N GLN A 393 -14.79 25.23 9.11
CA GLN A 393 -15.00 26.06 7.92
C GLN A 393 -14.14 25.52 6.79
N LEU A 394 -14.77 24.67 5.97
CA LEU A 394 -14.23 24.21 4.69
C LEU A 394 -14.63 25.22 3.61
N THR A 395 -13.70 25.51 2.72
CA THR A 395 -13.88 26.43 1.61
C THR A 395 -13.49 25.76 0.30
N GLY A 396 -13.85 26.39 -0.83
CA GLY A 396 -13.37 25.95 -2.14
C GLY A 396 -13.94 24.61 -2.59
N ALA A 397 -13.08 23.81 -3.23
CA ALA A 397 -13.47 22.56 -3.88
C ALA A 397 -13.84 21.48 -2.86
N THR A 398 -13.22 21.50 -1.68
CA THR A 398 -13.46 20.51 -0.62
C THR A 398 -14.92 20.51 -0.16
N THR A 399 -15.50 21.70 0.02
CA THR A 399 -16.91 21.86 0.41
C THR A 399 -17.86 21.38 -0.68
N GLU A 400 -17.55 21.65 -1.95
CA GLU A 400 -18.38 21.17 -3.06
C GLU A 400 -18.35 19.64 -3.19
N ILE A 401 -17.19 19.02 -3.01
CA ILE A 401 -17.07 17.56 -3.02
C ILE A 401 -17.88 16.95 -1.88
N LEU A 402 -17.75 17.45 -0.65
CA LEU A 402 -18.52 16.93 0.49
C LEU A 402 -20.03 17.09 0.32
N ARG A 403 -20.50 18.16 -0.34
CA ARG A 403 -21.92 18.32 -0.70
C ARG A 403 -22.41 17.25 -1.67
N LEU A 404 -21.57 16.80 -2.61
CA LEU A 404 -21.94 15.73 -3.54
C LEU A 404 -22.15 14.38 -2.84
N PHE A 405 -21.54 14.18 -1.67
CA PHE A 405 -21.68 12.96 -0.86
C PHE A 405 -22.73 13.07 0.26
N GLY A 406 -23.60 14.08 0.21
CA GLY A 406 -24.85 14.09 1.00
C GLY A 406 -24.79 14.80 2.35
N ALA A 407 -23.76 15.61 2.64
CA ALA A 407 -23.78 16.45 3.84
C ALA A 407 -24.95 17.47 3.78
N PRO A 408 -25.96 17.40 4.68
CA PRO A 408 -27.06 18.35 4.70
C PRO A 408 -26.59 19.76 5.11
N GLU A 409 -27.36 20.79 4.71
CA GLU A 409 -27.08 22.23 4.98
C GLU A 409 -26.91 22.60 6.45
#